data_AF-A0A1Q5M7D8-F1
#
_entry.id   AF-A0A1Q5M7D8-F1
#
_cell.length_a   1.000
_cell.length_b   1.000
_cell.length_c   1.000
_cell.angle_alpha   90.00
_cell.angle_beta   90.00
_cell.angle_gamma   90.00
#
_symmetry.space_group_name_H-M   'P 1'
#
loop_
_entity.id
_entity.type
_entity.pdbx_description
1 polymer ?
#
loop_
_entity_poly.entity_id
_entity_poly.type
_entity_poly.pdbx_seq_one_letter_code
_entity_poly.pdbx_strand_id
1 'polypeptide(L)'
;MTRDSRLAGYAITGQGRKAEILYVDGAPLMAHKPIIPAETWWELQDVLNGRSTVPRREKRSVPTLLAGLRILRCGVCGANMVGDVRSGKPYYRCHRPRGAVAGHGGLAVSQGVVDDIVARRVWMRLSALDPADPADSRLLTEASKRFTAQRDTSERKAELVAARTELEHVRAARHNLQTDREAGLYDDETGQVMYRESALRLRDQEAVVTARVADLEAAAENTVDIPAEWTEPGEDPIGPGSLWESWDLAERRAFLALFVDAVDIAKAAGRGLRANTEERVGIRWAGEDGDKV
;
A
#
# COMPACT_ATOMS: atom_id res chain seq x y z
N MET A 1 10.56 36.13 0.55
CA MET A 1 11.47 35.29 1.37
C MET A 1 12.14 34.18 0.56
N THR A 2 11.40 33.32 -0.13
CA THR A 2 11.97 32.13 -0.83
C THR A 2 12.91 32.39 -2.01
N ARG A 3 13.00 33.64 -2.50
CA ARG A 3 13.95 34.08 -3.54
C ARG A 3 15.17 34.83 -2.99
N ASP A 4 15.28 34.94 -1.67
CA ASP A 4 16.40 35.66 -1.04
C ASP A 4 17.63 34.76 -0.99
N SER A 5 18.68 35.14 -1.71
CA SER A 5 19.95 34.39 -1.83
C SER A 5 20.75 34.35 -0.53
N ARG A 6 20.47 35.25 0.41
CA ARG A 6 21.09 35.23 1.75
C ARG A 6 20.68 34.00 2.55
N LEU A 7 19.56 33.34 2.22
CA LEU A 7 19.20 32.06 2.84
C LEU A 7 20.26 30.97 2.58
N ALA A 8 20.91 31.02 1.42
CA ALA A 8 22.02 30.16 1.05
C ALA A 8 23.39 30.71 1.51
N GLY A 9 23.41 31.82 2.27
CA GLY A 9 24.62 32.45 2.79
C GLY A 9 25.34 33.40 1.82
N TYR A 10 24.77 33.68 0.64
CA TYR A 10 25.42 34.51 -0.37
C TYR A 10 25.43 36.00 -0.04
N ALA A 11 26.55 36.65 -0.33
CA ALA A 11 26.67 38.10 -0.34
C ALA A 11 25.92 38.68 -1.55
N ILE A 12 25.30 39.85 -1.37
CA ILE A 12 24.53 40.52 -2.43
C ILE A 12 24.94 41.99 -2.57
N THR A 13 24.81 42.54 -3.78
CA THR A 13 24.80 43.98 -4.01
C THR A 13 23.39 44.50 -4.20
N GLY A 14 23.09 45.66 -3.61
CA GLY A 14 21.79 46.31 -3.74
C GLY A 14 20.75 45.83 -2.72
N GLN A 15 19.51 46.30 -2.87
CA GLN A 15 18.39 45.96 -1.97
C GLN A 15 17.12 45.65 -2.75
N GLY A 16 16.27 44.78 -2.19
CA GLY A 16 14.96 44.44 -2.76
C GLY A 16 15.05 43.64 -4.06
N ARG A 17 14.26 44.02 -5.07
CA ARG A 17 14.15 43.29 -6.36
C ARG A 17 15.39 43.38 -7.26
N LYS A 18 16.36 44.22 -6.92
CA LYS A 18 17.61 44.42 -7.67
C LYS A 18 18.83 43.82 -6.94
N ALA A 19 18.59 42.93 -5.97
CA ALA A 19 19.66 42.24 -5.28
C ALA A 19 20.31 41.21 -6.22
N GLU A 20 21.61 41.36 -6.45
CA GLU A 20 22.42 40.45 -7.27
C GLU A 20 23.47 39.76 -6.40
N ILE A 21 23.74 38.48 -6.66
CA ILE A 21 24.74 37.71 -5.92
C ILE A 21 26.13 38.19 -6.33
N LEU A 22 27.01 38.40 -5.36
CA LEU A 22 28.42 38.73 -5.59
C LEU A 22 29.21 37.47 -5.92
N TYR A 23 30.15 37.58 -6.86
CA TYR A 23 31.05 36.49 -7.24
C TYR A 23 32.51 36.93 -7.11
N VAL A 24 33.38 36.01 -6.68
CA VAL A 24 34.84 36.16 -6.64
C VAL A 24 35.44 34.91 -7.29
N ASP A 25 36.34 35.09 -8.26
CA ASP A 25 36.96 34.00 -9.03
C ASP A 25 35.97 32.99 -9.62
N GLY A 26 34.80 33.47 -10.04
CA GLY A 26 33.74 32.66 -10.64
C GLY A 26 32.86 31.90 -9.64
N ALA A 27 33.11 32.01 -8.34
CA ALA A 27 32.30 31.39 -7.28
C ALA A 27 31.48 32.44 -6.50
N PRO A 28 30.26 32.12 -6.02
CA PRO A 28 29.48 33.02 -5.17
C PRO A 28 30.22 33.36 -3.87
N LEU A 29 30.30 34.65 -3.53
CA LEU A 29 30.89 35.10 -2.28
C LEU A 29 29.96 34.78 -1.11
N MET A 30 30.50 34.18 -0.05
CA MET A 30 29.77 33.81 1.16
C MET A 30 29.85 34.93 2.20
N ALA A 31 28.70 35.48 2.61
CA ALA A 31 28.62 36.49 3.66
C ALA A 31 28.48 35.89 5.06
N HIS A 32 27.79 34.74 5.17
CA HIS A 32 27.59 34.05 6.44
C HIS A 32 27.33 32.55 6.23
N LYS A 33 27.31 31.80 7.33
CA LYS A 33 26.95 30.37 7.31
C LYS A 33 25.53 30.21 6.72
N PRO A 34 25.33 29.35 5.69
CA PRO A 34 24.03 29.13 5.09
C PRO A 34 22.97 28.68 6.10
N ILE A 35 21.75 29.20 5.96
CA ILE A 35 20.59 28.71 6.72
C ILE A 35 20.04 27.44 6.04
N ILE A 36 20.08 27.41 4.70
CA ILE A 36 19.82 26.21 3.89
C ILE A 36 21.01 25.93 2.96
N PRO A 37 21.25 24.66 2.58
CA PRO A 37 22.32 24.33 1.63
C PRO A 37 22.16 25.07 0.29
N ALA A 38 23.29 25.45 -0.30
CA ALA A 38 23.36 26.15 -1.57
C ALA A 38 22.63 25.41 -2.70
N GLU A 39 22.84 24.09 -2.79
CA GLU A 39 22.21 23.20 -3.78
C GLU A 39 20.68 23.21 -3.63
N THR A 40 20.17 23.01 -2.41
CA THR A 40 18.73 23.08 -2.09
C THR A 40 18.12 24.43 -2.44
N TRP A 41 18.85 25.53 -2.27
CA TRP A 41 18.36 26.87 -2.65
C TRP A 41 18.29 27.05 -4.17
N TRP A 42 19.27 26.54 -4.93
CA TRP A 42 19.26 26.59 -6.39
C TRP A 42 18.15 25.71 -6.99
N GLU A 43 17.95 24.50 -6.46
CA GLU A 43 16.81 23.65 -6.82
C GLU A 43 15.47 24.36 -6.61
N LEU A 44 15.32 25.07 -5.48
CA LEU A 44 14.14 25.89 -5.21
C LEU A 44 13.98 27.01 -6.25
N GLN A 45 15.07 27.66 -6.68
CA GLN A 45 14.99 28.69 -7.71
C GLN A 45 14.57 28.10 -9.06
N ASP A 46 15.03 26.90 -9.42
CA ASP A 46 14.62 26.23 -10.65
C ASP A 46 13.13 25.88 -10.67
N VAL A 47 12.57 25.48 -9.52
CA VAL A 47 11.12 25.29 -9.34
C VAL A 47 10.38 26.63 -9.45
N LEU A 48 10.85 27.68 -8.79
CA LEU A 48 10.20 29.00 -8.80
C LEU A 48 10.29 29.72 -10.16
N ASN A 49 11.32 29.41 -10.95
CA ASN A 49 11.51 29.95 -12.29
C ASN A 49 10.85 29.08 -13.38
N GLY A 50 10.17 28.00 -12.99
CA GLY A 50 9.48 27.09 -13.91
C GLY A 50 10.43 26.32 -14.84
N ARG A 51 11.72 26.25 -14.51
CA ARG A 51 12.74 25.51 -15.27
C ARG A 51 12.79 24.04 -14.89
N SER A 52 12.23 23.68 -13.73
CA SER A 52 12.00 22.30 -13.33
C SER A 52 10.73 21.74 -13.99
N THR A 53 10.83 20.57 -14.64
CA THR A 53 9.72 19.80 -15.23
C THR A 53 8.90 19.04 -14.19
N VAL A 54 9.00 19.39 -12.91
CA VAL A 54 8.17 18.79 -11.87
C VAL A 54 6.72 19.22 -12.12
N PRO A 55 5.79 18.26 -12.33
CA PRO A 55 4.38 18.58 -12.46
C PRO A 55 3.97 19.43 -11.26
N ARG A 56 3.28 20.56 -11.50
CA ARG A 56 2.63 21.30 -10.42
C ARG A 56 1.92 20.27 -9.54
N ARG A 57 2.33 20.16 -8.28
CA ARG A 57 1.60 19.37 -7.29
C ARG A 57 0.24 20.04 -7.15
N GLU A 58 -0.71 19.63 -7.99
CA GLU A 58 -2.12 19.80 -7.69
C GLU A 58 -2.29 19.33 -6.25
N LYS A 59 -2.91 20.17 -5.40
CA LYS A 59 -3.17 19.92 -3.99
C LYS A 59 -3.38 18.42 -3.81
N ARG A 60 -2.43 17.75 -3.14
CA ARG A 60 -2.43 16.30 -2.95
C ARG A 60 -3.85 15.93 -2.53
N SER A 61 -4.61 15.31 -3.44
CA SER A 61 -6.00 14.93 -3.19
C SER A 61 -5.99 14.20 -1.85
N VAL A 62 -6.77 14.71 -0.89
CA VAL A 62 -6.95 13.99 0.39
C VAL A 62 -7.40 12.59 -0.03
N PRO A 63 -6.63 11.53 0.31
CA PRO A 63 -6.99 10.19 -0.12
C PRO A 63 -8.41 9.93 0.37
N THR A 64 -9.33 9.54 -0.52
CA THR A 64 -10.73 9.22 -0.20
C THR A 64 -10.87 7.74 0.13
N LEU A 65 -11.97 7.30 0.76
CA LEU A 65 -12.14 5.91 1.24
C LEU A 65 -11.78 4.88 0.16
N LEU A 66 -12.51 4.88 -0.96
CA LEU A 66 -12.39 3.83 -1.99
C LEU A 66 -11.28 4.09 -3.02
N ALA A 67 -11.10 5.34 -3.46
CA ALA A 67 -10.02 5.65 -4.43
C ALA A 67 -8.62 5.55 -3.80
N GLY A 68 -8.49 5.83 -2.49
CA GLY A 68 -7.25 5.65 -1.74
C GLY A 68 -6.80 4.19 -1.66
N LEU A 69 -7.76 3.25 -1.62
CA LEU A 69 -7.53 1.81 -1.69
C LEU A 69 -7.26 1.29 -3.11
N ARG A 70 -7.47 2.11 -4.14
CA ARG A 70 -7.38 1.72 -5.56
C ARG A 70 -8.32 0.56 -5.97
N ILE A 71 -9.38 0.33 -5.20
CA ILE A 71 -10.40 -0.69 -5.49
C ILE A 71 -11.53 -0.14 -6.37
N LEU A 72 -11.70 1.18 -6.45
CA LEU A 72 -12.79 1.81 -7.21
C LEU A 72 -12.48 1.92 -8.71
N ARG A 73 -13.33 1.31 -9.54
CA ARG A 73 -13.17 1.18 -10.99
C ARG A 73 -14.38 1.68 -11.75
N CYS A 74 -14.12 2.16 -12.96
CA CYS A 74 -15.18 2.53 -13.91
C CYS A 74 -15.70 1.26 -14.59
N GLY A 75 -16.97 0.90 -14.36
CA GLY A 75 -17.60 -0.27 -14.98
C GLY A 75 -17.82 -0.17 -16.50
N VAL A 76 -17.37 0.90 -17.15
CA VAL A 76 -17.41 1.06 -18.62
C VAL A 76 -16.04 0.81 -19.26
N CYS A 77 -14.95 1.25 -18.62
CA CYS A 77 -13.61 1.19 -19.22
C CYS A 77 -12.55 0.52 -18.33
N GLY A 78 -12.94 -0.01 -17.18
CA GLY A 78 -12.07 -0.67 -16.19
C GLY A 78 -11.09 0.25 -15.47
N ALA A 79 -10.94 1.50 -15.91
CA ALA A 79 -9.98 2.44 -15.35
C ALA A 79 -10.32 2.84 -13.91
N ASN A 80 -9.27 3.01 -13.09
CA ASN A 80 -9.42 3.50 -11.72
C ASN A 80 -10.15 4.85 -11.68
N MET A 81 -11.04 5.00 -10.72
CA MET A 81 -11.70 6.26 -10.41
C MET A 81 -10.92 7.04 -9.34
N VAL A 82 -11.02 8.36 -9.38
CA VAL A 82 -10.32 9.30 -8.49
C VAL A 82 -11.33 10.21 -7.81
N GLY A 83 -10.97 10.74 -6.64
CA GLY A 83 -11.73 11.81 -5.98
C GLY A 83 -11.71 13.10 -6.79
N ASP A 84 -12.85 13.78 -6.83
CA ASP A 84 -13.09 15.04 -7.53
C ASP A 84 -14.05 15.90 -6.68
N VAL A 85 -13.99 17.22 -6.84
CA VAL A 85 -14.90 18.14 -6.15
C VAL A 85 -15.59 19.00 -7.20
N ARG A 86 -16.92 18.92 -7.27
CA ARG A 86 -17.74 19.71 -8.20
C ARG A 86 -18.73 20.54 -7.41
N SER A 87 -18.68 21.85 -7.60
CA SER A 87 -19.56 22.80 -6.91
C SER A 87 -19.58 22.58 -5.39
N GLY A 88 -18.40 22.34 -4.81
CA GLY A 88 -18.22 22.09 -3.36
C GLY A 88 -18.66 20.69 -2.89
N LYS A 89 -19.16 19.83 -3.76
CA LYS A 89 -19.60 18.47 -3.41
C LYS A 89 -18.57 17.43 -3.88
N PRO A 90 -18.23 16.43 -3.04
CA PRO A 90 -17.27 15.39 -3.40
C PRO A 90 -17.89 14.31 -4.30
N TYR A 91 -17.15 13.92 -5.33
CA TYR A 91 -17.52 12.88 -6.28
C TYR A 91 -16.35 11.95 -6.52
N TYR A 92 -16.66 10.71 -6.88
CA TYR A 92 -15.73 9.90 -7.65
C TYR A 92 -15.96 10.13 -9.13
N ARG A 93 -14.87 10.28 -9.89
CA ARG A 93 -14.90 10.32 -11.35
C ARG A 93 -13.93 9.33 -11.94
N CYS A 94 -14.20 8.84 -13.13
CA CYS A 94 -13.14 8.16 -13.86
C CYS A 94 -12.01 9.13 -14.21
N HIS A 95 -10.76 8.67 -14.11
CA HIS A 95 -9.60 9.49 -14.45
C HIS A 95 -9.50 9.75 -15.96
N ARG A 96 -10.08 8.88 -16.79
CA ARG A 96 -9.98 9.02 -18.25
C ARG A 96 -10.68 10.31 -18.71
N PRO A 97 -10.14 11.00 -19.73
CA PRO A 97 -10.76 12.21 -20.24
C PRO A 97 -12.15 11.91 -20.84
N ARG A 98 -13.02 12.92 -20.79
CA ARG A 98 -14.36 12.80 -21.37
C ARG A 98 -14.22 12.68 -22.90
N GLY A 99 -14.94 11.72 -23.49
CA GLY A 99 -14.88 11.44 -24.93
C GLY A 99 -13.77 10.48 -25.36
N ALA A 100 -12.84 10.09 -24.47
CA ALA A 100 -11.75 9.17 -24.80
C ALA A 100 -12.20 7.72 -25.06
N VAL A 101 -13.33 7.30 -24.49
CA VAL A 101 -13.96 6.01 -24.81
C VAL A 101 -15.48 6.21 -24.95
N ALA A 102 -16.07 5.55 -25.94
CA ALA A 102 -17.50 5.63 -26.22
C ALA A 102 -18.31 5.13 -25.01
N GLY A 103 -19.43 5.79 -24.71
CA GLY A 103 -20.27 5.43 -23.55
C GLY A 103 -19.74 5.85 -22.17
N HIS A 104 -18.45 6.20 -22.05
CA HIS A 104 -17.79 6.63 -20.81
C HIS A 104 -18.39 7.90 -20.19
N GLY A 105 -18.74 8.89 -21.02
CA GLY A 105 -19.49 10.08 -20.62
C GLY A 105 -18.85 11.00 -19.56
N GLY A 106 -17.64 10.71 -19.09
CA GLY A 106 -17.07 11.35 -17.88
C GLY A 106 -17.76 10.86 -16.61
N LEU A 107 -17.96 9.54 -16.52
CA LEU A 107 -18.65 8.85 -15.43
C LEU A 107 -18.22 9.41 -14.08
N ALA A 108 -19.22 9.86 -13.32
CA ALA A 108 -19.06 10.35 -11.97
C ALA A 108 -20.20 9.84 -11.09
N VAL A 109 -19.94 9.77 -9.78
CA VAL A 109 -20.88 9.30 -8.77
C VAL A 109 -20.59 10.02 -7.46
N SER A 110 -21.62 10.27 -6.64
CA SER A 110 -21.46 10.94 -5.35
C SER A 110 -20.56 10.12 -4.45
N GLN A 111 -19.52 10.74 -3.87
CA GLN A 111 -18.56 10.03 -3.03
C GLN A 111 -19.26 9.44 -1.78
N GLY A 112 -19.95 10.28 -0.99
CA GLY A 112 -20.55 9.84 0.27
C GLY A 112 -21.61 8.76 0.10
N VAL A 113 -22.36 8.78 -1.01
CA VAL A 113 -23.39 7.77 -1.30
C VAL A 113 -22.75 6.42 -1.62
N VAL A 114 -21.68 6.40 -2.42
CA VAL A 114 -21.00 5.13 -2.76
C VAL A 114 -20.23 4.59 -1.56
N ASP A 115 -19.57 5.46 -0.79
CA ASP A 115 -18.89 5.07 0.44
C ASP A 115 -19.88 4.40 1.42
N ASP A 116 -21.08 4.97 1.62
CA ASP A 116 -22.15 4.40 2.46
C ASP A 116 -22.67 3.05 1.91
N ILE A 117 -23.01 2.98 0.62
CA ILE A 117 -23.51 1.74 -0.01
C ILE A 117 -22.49 0.59 0.14
N VAL A 118 -21.21 0.86 -0.13
CA VAL A 118 -20.16 -0.17 -0.03
C VAL A 118 -20.02 -0.64 1.41
N ALA A 119 -19.93 0.29 2.36
CA ALA A 119 -19.80 -0.07 3.77
C ALA A 119 -21.01 -0.90 4.25
N ARG A 120 -22.25 -0.46 3.98
CA ARG A 120 -23.46 -1.20 4.36
C ARG A 120 -23.52 -2.58 3.75
N ARG A 121 -23.15 -2.74 2.47
CA ARG A 121 -23.16 -4.05 1.81
C ARG A 121 -22.12 -5.00 2.36
N VAL A 122 -20.93 -4.51 2.71
CA VAL A 122 -19.91 -5.33 3.39
C VAL A 122 -20.45 -5.81 4.74
N TRP A 123 -20.98 -4.91 5.56
CA TRP A 123 -21.54 -5.28 6.85
C TRP A 123 -22.73 -6.25 6.75
N MET A 124 -23.66 -6.00 5.83
CA MET A 124 -24.79 -6.90 5.56
C MET A 124 -24.32 -8.29 5.12
N ARG A 125 -23.28 -8.35 4.29
CA ARG A 125 -22.71 -9.63 3.85
C ARG A 125 -22.11 -10.38 5.04
N LEU A 126 -21.36 -9.69 5.91
CA LEU A 126 -20.76 -10.28 7.12
C LEU A 126 -21.80 -10.82 8.10
N SER A 127 -22.88 -10.07 8.36
CA SER A 127 -23.95 -10.51 9.26
C SER A 127 -24.75 -11.72 8.73
N ALA A 128 -24.67 -11.97 7.42
CA ALA A 128 -25.37 -13.06 6.74
C ALA A 128 -24.43 -14.19 6.31
N LEU A 129 -23.17 -14.21 6.77
CA LEU A 129 -22.22 -15.27 6.43
C LEU A 129 -22.65 -16.61 7.00
N ASP A 130 -22.67 -17.63 6.15
CA ASP A 130 -22.83 -19.02 6.54
C ASP A 130 -21.51 -19.78 6.31
N PRO A 131 -20.74 -20.14 7.36
CA PRO A 131 -19.50 -20.90 7.20
C PRO A 131 -19.67 -22.26 6.51
N ALA A 132 -20.89 -22.81 6.45
CA ALA A 132 -21.18 -24.04 5.71
C ALA A 132 -21.33 -23.80 4.20
N ASP A 133 -21.59 -22.58 3.75
CA ASP A 133 -21.60 -22.23 2.34
C ASP A 133 -20.16 -22.13 1.78
N PRO A 134 -19.83 -22.84 0.68
CA PRO A 134 -18.48 -22.83 0.14
C PRO A 134 -17.97 -21.46 -0.34
N ALA A 135 -18.86 -20.54 -0.77
CA ALA A 135 -18.43 -19.21 -1.20
C ALA A 135 -18.14 -18.31 0.02
N ASP A 136 -18.95 -18.41 1.06
CA ASP A 136 -18.76 -17.68 2.33
C ASP A 136 -17.51 -18.16 3.06
N SER A 137 -17.27 -19.48 3.07
CA SER A 137 -16.04 -20.08 3.61
C SER A 137 -14.78 -19.59 2.88
N ARG A 138 -14.83 -19.46 1.54
CA ARG A 138 -13.72 -18.89 0.75
C ARG A 138 -13.46 -17.42 1.09
N LEU A 139 -14.51 -16.61 1.19
CA LEU A 139 -14.40 -15.21 1.57
C LEU A 139 -13.77 -15.05 2.96
N LEU A 140 -14.25 -15.82 3.95
CA LEU A 140 -13.69 -15.85 5.31
C LEU A 140 -12.22 -16.24 5.30
N THR A 141 -11.87 -17.30 4.58
CA THR A 141 -10.47 -17.77 4.46
C THR A 141 -9.57 -16.68 3.87
N GLU A 142 -9.99 -16.03 2.79
CA GLU A 142 -9.21 -14.95 2.16
C GLU A 142 -9.13 -13.69 3.03
N ALA A 143 -10.20 -13.33 3.72
CA ALA A 143 -10.22 -12.21 4.65
C ALA A 143 -9.29 -12.46 5.85
N SER A 144 -9.31 -13.66 6.44
CA SER A 144 -8.37 -14.06 7.51
C SER A 144 -6.91 -13.97 7.06
N LYS A 145 -6.58 -14.50 5.86
CA LYS A 145 -5.22 -14.37 5.30
C LYS A 145 -4.79 -12.91 5.18
N ARG A 146 -5.68 -12.05 4.66
CA ARG A 146 -5.40 -10.60 4.53
C ARG A 146 -5.27 -9.92 5.88
N PHE A 147 -6.05 -10.32 6.86
CA PHE A 147 -6.01 -9.75 8.20
C PHE A 147 -4.72 -10.12 8.92
N THR A 148 -4.28 -11.39 8.81
CA THR A 148 -2.94 -11.78 9.25
C THR A 148 -1.91 -10.93 8.55
N ALA A 149 -1.93 -10.80 7.23
CA ALA A 149 -0.96 -9.98 6.50
C ALA A 149 -0.95 -8.50 6.89
N GLN A 150 -2.07 -7.95 7.38
CA GLN A 150 -2.17 -6.57 7.89
C GLN A 150 -1.68 -6.43 9.34
N ARG A 151 -1.91 -7.45 10.20
CA ARG A 151 -1.53 -7.44 11.62
C ARG A 151 -0.16 -8.04 11.92
N ASP A 152 0.36 -8.85 11.01
CA ASP A 152 1.70 -9.40 11.08
C ASP A 152 2.66 -8.23 10.90
N THR A 153 3.05 -7.68 12.04
CA THR A 153 3.95 -6.54 12.17
C THR A 153 5.19 -6.80 11.33
N SER A 154 5.77 -5.74 10.78
CA SER A 154 7.01 -5.81 10.01
C SER A 154 8.12 -6.62 10.68
N GLU A 155 8.08 -6.74 12.02
CA GLU A 155 9.02 -7.51 12.83
C GLU A 155 8.90 -9.03 12.63
N ARG A 156 7.70 -9.62 12.65
CA ARG A 156 7.51 -11.06 12.44
C ARG A 156 7.79 -11.46 11.00
N LYS A 157 7.36 -10.65 10.04
CA LYS A 157 7.72 -10.84 8.64
C LYS A 157 9.24 -10.69 8.43
N ALA A 158 9.88 -9.73 9.09
CA ALA A 158 11.34 -9.60 9.06
C ALA A 158 12.03 -10.80 9.72
N GLU A 159 11.46 -11.35 10.80
CA GLU A 159 11.96 -12.54 11.46
C GLU A 159 11.84 -13.78 10.56
N LEU A 160 10.71 -13.97 9.88
CA LEU A 160 10.52 -15.05 8.91
C LEU A 160 11.49 -14.90 7.73
N VAL A 161 11.66 -13.69 7.19
CA VAL A 161 12.64 -13.42 6.12
C VAL A 161 14.06 -13.71 6.60
N ALA A 162 14.41 -13.30 7.82
CA ALA A 162 15.72 -13.56 8.41
C ALA A 162 15.97 -15.05 8.62
N ALA A 163 14.99 -15.79 9.15
CA ALA A 163 15.08 -17.24 9.36
C ALA A 163 15.20 -18.00 8.02
N ARG A 164 14.48 -17.58 6.98
CA ARG A 164 14.62 -18.15 5.62
C ARG A 164 16.00 -17.88 5.02
N THR A 165 16.50 -16.65 5.18
CA THR A 165 17.85 -16.28 4.73
C THR A 165 18.92 -17.09 5.47
N GLU A 166 18.77 -17.30 6.78
CA GLU A 166 19.66 -18.16 7.56
C GLU A 166 19.63 -19.61 7.05
N LEU A 167 18.45 -20.15 6.76
CA LEU A 167 18.29 -21.50 6.21
C LEU A 167 19.01 -21.65 4.86
N GLU A 168 18.89 -20.66 3.98
CA GLU A 168 19.62 -20.63 2.69
C GLU A 168 21.14 -20.63 2.90
N HIS A 169 21.65 -19.82 3.83
CA HIS A 169 23.08 -19.79 4.16
C HIS A 169 23.57 -21.14 4.72
N VAL A 170 22.81 -21.78 5.62
CA VAL A 170 23.19 -23.09 6.19
C VAL A 170 23.20 -24.16 5.11
N ARG A 171 22.19 -24.17 4.21
CA ARG A 171 22.14 -25.09 3.07
C ARG A 171 23.31 -24.88 2.10
N ALA A 172 23.64 -23.63 1.80
CA ALA A 172 24.80 -23.31 0.97
C ALA A 172 26.11 -23.77 1.63
N ALA A 173 26.28 -23.55 2.93
CA ALA A 173 27.45 -24.01 3.68
C ALA A 173 27.57 -25.55 3.67
N ARG A 174 26.46 -26.28 3.80
CA ARG A 174 26.43 -27.75 3.68
C ARG A 174 26.82 -28.22 2.29
N HIS A 175 26.27 -27.59 1.25
CA HIS A 175 26.60 -27.90 -0.13
C HIS A 175 28.10 -27.67 -0.41
N ASN A 176 28.66 -26.56 0.05
CA ASN A 176 30.08 -26.26 -0.11
C ASN A 176 30.97 -27.27 0.62
N LEU A 177 30.64 -27.61 1.88
CA LEU A 177 31.36 -28.64 2.63
C LEU A 177 31.38 -29.99 1.90
N GLN A 178 30.25 -30.36 1.28
CA GLN A 178 30.15 -31.59 0.49
C GLN A 178 31.01 -31.51 -0.78
N THR A 179 30.98 -30.37 -1.48
CA THR A 179 31.81 -30.12 -2.67
C THR A 179 33.29 -30.19 -2.33
N ASP A 180 33.71 -29.59 -1.21
CA ASP A 180 35.10 -29.62 -0.74
C ASP A 180 35.53 -31.05 -0.39
N ARG A 181 34.62 -31.84 0.22
CA ARG A 181 34.86 -33.26 0.51
C ARG A 181 35.09 -34.08 -0.74
N GLU A 182 34.30 -33.84 -1.79
CA GLU A 182 34.41 -34.52 -3.09
C GLU A 182 35.67 -34.10 -3.85
N ALA A 183 36.15 -32.88 -3.64
CA ALA A 183 37.42 -32.39 -4.17
C ALA A 183 38.66 -32.92 -3.40
N GLY A 184 38.48 -33.76 -2.39
CA GLY A 184 39.56 -34.41 -1.65
C GLY A 184 40.23 -33.55 -0.57
N LEU A 185 39.66 -32.39 -0.22
CA LEU A 185 40.23 -31.46 0.78
C LEU A 185 40.22 -32.02 2.22
N TYR A 186 39.57 -33.16 2.45
CA TYR A 186 39.40 -33.80 3.77
C TYR A 186 39.82 -35.28 3.78
N ASP A 187 40.75 -35.69 2.90
CA ASP A 187 41.12 -37.11 2.78
C ASP A 187 42.06 -37.62 3.89
N ASP A 188 42.81 -36.72 4.54
CA ASP A 188 43.66 -37.09 5.68
C ASP A 188 42.86 -37.37 6.96
N GLU A 189 43.50 -38.02 7.95
CA GLU A 189 42.85 -38.46 9.19
C GLU A 189 42.23 -37.30 9.98
N THR A 190 42.91 -36.15 10.02
CA THR A 190 42.42 -34.95 10.71
C THR A 190 41.27 -34.31 9.94
N GLY A 191 41.37 -34.24 8.61
CA GLY A 191 40.35 -33.74 7.71
C GLY A 191 39.06 -34.55 7.81
N GLN A 192 39.15 -35.88 7.92
CA GLN A 192 37.98 -36.74 8.10
C GLN A 192 37.23 -36.44 9.41
N VAL A 193 37.95 -36.19 10.51
CA VAL A 193 37.37 -35.79 11.79
C VAL A 193 36.70 -34.41 11.66
N MET A 194 37.41 -33.42 11.10
CA MET A 194 36.90 -32.06 10.89
C MET A 194 35.65 -32.01 10.01
N TYR A 195 35.62 -32.81 8.94
CA TYR A 195 34.45 -32.95 8.07
C TYR A 195 33.27 -33.52 8.85
N ARG A 196 33.46 -34.61 9.60
CA ARG A 196 32.38 -35.25 10.36
C ARG A 196 31.77 -34.28 11.38
N GLU A 197 32.60 -33.58 12.14
CA GLU A 197 32.14 -32.60 13.13
C GLU A 197 31.38 -31.44 12.46
N SER A 198 31.92 -30.90 11.36
CA SER A 198 31.28 -29.80 10.63
C SER A 198 29.96 -30.21 9.98
N ALA A 199 29.91 -31.41 9.41
CA ALA A 199 28.72 -31.96 8.76
C ALA A 199 27.58 -32.21 9.76
N LEU A 200 27.91 -32.74 10.95
CA LEU A 200 26.94 -32.93 12.04
C LEU A 200 26.41 -31.58 12.53
N ARG A 201 27.30 -30.63 12.85
CA ARG A 201 26.92 -29.29 13.30
C ARG A 201 25.99 -28.59 12.31
N LEU A 202 26.33 -28.59 11.02
CA LEU A 202 25.51 -27.93 10.01
C LEU A 202 24.18 -28.66 9.78
N ARG A 203 24.13 -29.99 9.87
CA ARG A 203 22.87 -30.76 9.78
C ARG A 203 21.94 -30.41 10.93
N ASP A 204 22.48 -30.38 12.15
CA ASP A 204 21.69 -30.09 13.34
C ASP A 204 21.22 -28.63 13.32
N GLN A 205 22.06 -27.70 12.86
CA GLN A 205 21.66 -26.30 12.62
C GLN A 205 20.57 -26.20 11.53
N GLU A 206 20.69 -26.92 10.41
CA GLU A 206 19.65 -26.94 9.37
C GLU A 206 18.31 -27.41 9.92
N ALA A 207 18.31 -28.47 10.75
CA ALA A 207 17.10 -28.98 11.38
C ALA A 207 16.45 -27.94 12.31
N VAL A 208 17.25 -27.26 13.14
CA VAL A 208 16.77 -26.20 14.06
C VAL A 208 16.15 -25.04 13.29
N VAL A 209 16.84 -24.52 12.27
CA VAL A 209 16.34 -23.37 11.49
C VAL A 209 15.12 -23.76 10.66
N THR A 210 15.07 -24.99 10.12
CA THR A 210 13.89 -25.50 9.41
C THR A 210 12.67 -25.57 10.32
N ALA A 211 12.83 -26.11 11.53
CA ALA A 211 11.74 -26.14 12.52
C ALA A 211 11.25 -24.73 12.88
N ARG A 212 12.18 -23.79 13.09
CA ARG A 212 11.84 -22.39 13.37
C ARG A 212 11.05 -21.74 12.23
N VAL A 213 11.44 -21.97 10.97
CA VAL A 213 10.68 -21.48 9.81
C VAL A 213 9.27 -22.07 9.80
N ALA A 214 9.14 -23.38 10.01
CA ALA A 214 7.85 -24.05 10.06
C ALA A 214 6.96 -23.53 11.21
N ASP A 215 7.52 -23.28 12.39
CA ASP A 215 6.78 -22.71 13.53
C ASP A 215 6.30 -21.29 13.24
N LEU A 216 7.15 -20.45 12.63
CA LEU A 216 6.78 -19.08 12.22
C LEU A 216 5.70 -19.07 11.13
N GLU A 217 5.76 -20.02 10.18
CA GLU A 217 4.75 -20.19 9.14
C GLU A 217 3.42 -20.71 9.73
N ALA A 218 3.48 -21.72 10.60
CA ALA A 218 2.31 -22.29 11.26
C ALA A 218 1.65 -21.28 12.21
N ALA A 219 2.40 -20.41 12.88
CA ALA A 219 1.87 -19.32 13.69
C ALA A 219 1.18 -18.22 12.85
N ALA A 220 1.53 -18.10 11.56
CA ALA A 220 0.83 -17.22 10.64
C ALA A 220 -0.47 -17.86 10.09
N GLU A 221 -0.49 -19.18 9.96
CA GLU A 221 -1.67 -19.94 9.50
C GLU A 221 -2.69 -20.21 10.63
N ASN A 222 -2.21 -20.50 11.84
CA ASN A 222 -3.06 -20.73 12.99
C ASN A 222 -3.39 -19.40 13.67
N THR A 223 -4.69 -19.12 13.75
CA THR A 223 -5.29 -18.04 14.54
C THR A 223 -5.15 -16.66 13.93
N VAL A 224 -5.94 -16.41 12.89
CA VAL A 224 -6.78 -15.23 13.02
C VAL A 224 -8.23 -15.47 12.57
N ASP A 225 -9.07 -15.73 13.56
CA ASP A 225 -10.51 -15.53 13.44
C ASP A 225 -10.77 -14.03 13.29
N ILE A 226 -11.60 -13.70 12.30
CA ILE A 226 -12.11 -12.34 12.14
C ILE A 226 -12.82 -11.95 13.44
N PRO A 227 -12.58 -10.75 14.00
CA PRO A 227 -13.20 -10.35 15.27
C PRO A 227 -14.72 -10.56 15.28
N ALA A 228 -15.25 -11.21 16.31
CA ALA A 228 -16.67 -11.54 16.42
C ALA A 228 -17.57 -10.29 16.40
N GLU A 229 -17.06 -9.15 16.89
CA GLU A 229 -17.72 -7.84 16.77
C GLU A 229 -17.99 -7.41 15.33
N TRP A 230 -17.36 -8.05 14.33
CA TRP A 230 -17.59 -7.78 12.92
C TRP A 230 -18.69 -8.65 12.30
N THR A 231 -18.94 -9.83 12.88
CA THR A 231 -20.01 -10.74 12.45
C THR A 231 -21.32 -10.48 13.20
N GLU A 232 -21.28 -9.75 14.31
CA GLU A 232 -22.45 -9.36 15.12
C GLU A 232 -22.53 -7.82 15.32
N PRO A 233 -22.63 -7.00 14.26
CA PRO A 233 -22.34 -5.57 14.35
C PRO A 233 -23.48 -4.67 14.88
N GLY A 234 -24.51 -5.25 15.51
CA GLY A 234 -25.71 -4.53 15.97
C GLY A 234 -26.67 -4.14 14.83
N GLU A 235 -27.64 -3.25 15.14
CA GLU A 235 -28.74 -2.90 14.22
C GLU A 235 -28.33 -1.95 13.07
N ASP A 236 -27.49 -0.93 13.35
CA ASP A 236 -26.89 -0.07 12.32
C ASP A 236 -25.36 -0.09 12.42
N PRO A 237 -24.68 -0.92 11.61
CA PRO A 237 -23.25 -1.17 11.73
C PRO A 237 -22.37 0.02 11.29
N ILE A 238 -22.98 1.07 10.70
CA ILE A 238 -22.28 2.29 10.28
C ILE A 238 -22.89 3.58 10.83
N GLY A 239 -23.95 3.48 11.63
CA GLY A 239 -24.65 4.61 12.21
C GLY A 239 -23.92 5.26 13.40
N PRO A 240 -24.51 6.30 14.00
CA PRO A 240 -23.96 6.93 15.20
C PRO A 240 -23.75 5.92 16.34
N GLY A 241 -22.57 5.93 16.95
CA GLY A 241 -22.17 5.01 18.01
C GLY A 241 -21.70 3.63 17.52
N SER A 242 -21.67 3.39 16.21
CA SER A 242 -21.14 2.14 15.64
C SER A 242 -19.61 2.08 15.71
N LEU A 243 -19.07 0.85 15.62
CA LEU A 243 -17.63 0.63 15.49
C LEU A 243 -17.05 1.32 14.24
N TRP A 244 -17.80 1.32 13.13
CA TRP A 244 -17.38 2.00 11.91
C TRP A 244 -17.27 3.52 12.07
N GLU A 245 -18.18 4.14 12.82
CA GLU A 245 -18.12 5.59 13.07
C GLU A 245 -16.88 5.98 13.86
N SER A 246 -16.50 5.17 14.87
CA SER A 246 -15.33 5.44 15.72
C SER A 246 -14.00 5.30 14.99
N TRP A 247 -13.96 4.51 13.91
CA TRP A 247 -12.77 4.31 13.10
C TRP A 247 -12.36 5.53 12.29
N ASP A 248 -11.05 5.75 12.22
CA ASP A 248 -10.45 6.69 11.30
C ASP A 248 -10.48 6.17 9.85
N LEU A 249 -10.01 7.00 8.92
CA LEU A 249 -10.02 6.66 7.50
C LEU A 249 -9.07 5.49 7.17
N ALA A 250 -7.98 5.32 7.89
CA ALA A 250 -7.03 4.23 7.67
C ALA A 250 -7.62 2.90 8.16
N GLU A 251 -8.27 2.89 9.32
CA GLU A 251 -8.96 1.73 9.89
C GLU A 251 -10.10 1.25 9.01
N ARG A 252 -10.97 2.17 8.54
CA ARG A 252 -12.04 1.85 7.58
C ARG A 252 -11.50 1.24 6.29
N ARG A 253 -10.36 1.74 5.81
CA ARG A 253 -9.70 1.20 4.62
C ARG A 253 -9.12 -0.18 4.85
N ALA A 254 -8.42 -0.37 5.96
CA ALA A 254 -7.83 -1.64 6.35
C ALA A 254 -8.92 -2.72 6.39
N PHE A 255 -10.05 -2.42 7.05
CA PHE A 255 -11.23 -3.28 7.10
C PHE A 255 -11.78 -3.62 5.70
N LEU A 256 -12.08 -2.61 4.85
CA LEU A 256 -12.63 -2.87 3.52
C LEU A 256 -11.68 -3.71 2.64
N ALA A 257 -10.36 -3.54 2.78
CA ALA A 257 -9.38 -4.29 2.00
C ALA A 257 -9.35 -5.80 2.32
N LEU A 258 -9.89 -6.22 3.46
CA LEU A 258 -10.03 -7.63 3.82
C LEU A 258 -11.07 -8.34 2.94
N PHE A 259 -12.16 -7.66 2.61
CA PHE A 259 -13.34 -8.28 2.01
C PHE A 259 -13.57 -7.91 0.55
N VAL A 260 -13.02 -6.78 0.09
CA VAL A 260 -13.35 -6.20 -1.22
C VAL A 260 -12.12 -6.13 -2.12
N ASP A 261 -12.22 -6.72 -3.31
CA ASP A 261 -11.18 -6.66 -4.35
C ASP A 261 -11.37 -5.46 -5.29
N ALA A 262 -12.62 -5.18 -5.64
CA ALA A 262 -12.96 -4.00 -6.41
C ALA A 262 -14.41 -3.57 -6.22
N VAL A 263 -14.62 -2.30 -6.51
CA VAL A 263 -15.94 -1.68 -6.62
C VAL A 263 -16.07 -1.13 -8.03
N ASP A 264 -16.92 -1.70 -8.84
CA ASP A 264 -17.17 -1.29 -10.23
C ASP A 264 -18.41 -0.39 -10.29
N ILE A 265 -18.26 0.82 -10.84
CA ILE A 265 -19.38 1.76 -10.99
C ILE A 265 -19.92 1.73 -12.41
N ALA A 266 -21.13 1.23 -12.57
CA ALA A 266 -21.85 1.23 -13.84
C ALA A 266 -22.30 2.63 -14.27
N LYS A 267 -22.62 2.76 -15.55
CA LYS A 267 -23.14 4.00 -16.13
C LYS A 267 -24.52 4.31 -15.54
N ALA A 268 -24.78 5.60 -15.27
CA ALA A 268 -26.09 6.03 -14.82
C ALA A 268 -27.14 5.93 -15.94
N ALA A 269 -28.32 5.41 -15.60
CA ALA A 269 -29.49 5.40 -16.48
C ALA A 269 -30.00 6.83 -16.75
N GLY A 270 -29.89 7.72 -15.75
CA GLY A 270 -30.31 9.12 -15.85
C GLY A 270 -29.52 10.07 -14.92
N ARG A 271 -30.07 11.26 -14.69
CA ARG A 271 -29.52 12.27 -13.76
C ARG A 271 -30.43 12.44 -12.54
N GLY A 272 -29.87 12.97 -11.44
CA GLY A 272 -30.62 13.24 -10.22
C GLY A 272 -31.14 11.96 -9.56
N LEU A 273 -32.42 11.93 -9.21
CA LEU A 273 -33.08 10.74 -8.62
C LEU A 273 -33.02 9.52 -9.55
N ARG A 274 -32.99 9.72 -10.87
CA ARG A 274 -32.85 8.65 -11.87
C ARG A 274 -31.40 8.18 -12.06
N ALA A 275 -30.47 8.66 -11.25
CA ALA A 275 -29.09 8.22 -11.32
C ALA A 275 -28.89 6.82 -10.74
N ASN A 276 -29.91 6.23 -10.07
CA ASN A 276 -29.94 4.87 -9.52
C ASN A 276 -28.60 4.42 -8.96
N THR A 277 -28.04 5.22 -8.04
CA THR A 277 -26.66 5.05 -7.59
C THR A 277 -26.41 3.67 -7.00
N GLU A 278 -27.37 3.14 -6.26
CA GLU A 278 -27.28 1.83 -5.63
C GLU A 278 -27.16 0.66 -6.63
N GLU A 279 -28.00 0.67 -7.68
CA GLU A 279 -27.96 -0.33 -8.76
C GLU A 279 -26.64 -0.28 -9.56
N ARG A 280 -25.93 0.86 -9.51
CA ARG A 280 -24.67 1.04 -10.24
C ARG A 280 -23.45 0.51 -9.53
N VAL A 281 -23.54 0.24 -8.24
CA VAL A 281 -22.39 -0.24 -7.45
C VAL A 281 -22.33 -1.76 -7.58
N GLY A 282 -21.31 -2.27 -8.27
CA GLY A 282 -20.94 -3.68 -8.21
C GLY A 282 -19.77 -3.87 -7.25
N ILE A 283 -19.81 -4.88 -6.39
CA ILE A 283 -18.71 -5.25 -5.50
C ILE A 283 -18.19 -6.59 -5.96
N ARG A 284 -16.87 -6.69 -6.17
CA ARG A 284 -16.16 -7.96 -6.35
C ARG A 284 -15.51 -8.32 -5.03
N TRP A 285 -15.90 -9.46 -4.47
CA TRP A 285 -15.49 -9.89 -3.15
C TRP A 285 -14.14 -10.60 -3.20
N ALA A 286 -13.43 -10.60 -2.07
CA ALA A 286 -12.19 -11.36 -1.93
C ALA A 286 -12.46 -12.86 -2.13
N GLY A 287 -11.62 -13.52 -2.94
CA GLY A 287 -11.74 -14.96 -3.18
C GLY A 287 -12.82 -15.37 -4.18
N GLU A 288 -13.52 -14.42 -4.79
CA GLU A 288 -14.24 -14.70 -6.04
C GLU A 288 -13.22 -14.74 -7.18
N ASP A 289 -13.18 -15.85 -7.91
CA ASP A 289 -12.38 -15.98 -9.13
C ASP A 289 -12.92 -15.01 -10.18
N GLY A 290 -12.43 -13.77 -10.11
CA GLY A 290 -12.58 -12.82 -11.18
C GLY A 290 -11.73 -13.32 -12.32
N ASP A 291 -12.38 -13.99 -13.28
CA ASP A 291 -11.81 -14.40 -14.56
C ASP A 291 -10.94 -13.24 -15.07
N LYS A 292 -9.62 -13.40 -14.93
CA LYS A 292 -8.64 -12.40 -15.36
C LYS A 292 -8.56 -12.52 -16.87
N VAL A 293 -9.49 -11.88 -17.56
CA VAL A 293 -9.39 -11.59 -19.00
C VAL A 293 -8.40 -10.46 -19.22
#